data_AF-A0A3D0TK15-F1
#
_entry.id   AF-A0A3D0TK15-F1
#
_cell.length_a   1.000
_cell.length_b   1.000
_cell.length_c   1.000
_cell.angle_alpha   90.00
_cell.angle_beta   90.00
_cell.angle_gamma   90.00
#
_symmetry.space_group_name_H-M   'P 1'
#
loop_
_entity.id
_entity.type
_entity.pdbx_description
1 polymer ?
#
loop_
_entity_poly.entity_id
_entity_poly.type
_entity_poly.pdbx_seq_one_letter_code
_entity_poly.pdbx_strand_id
1 'polypeptide(L)'
;DARNQAIEELSDLVDINSFEDPNGRTTVIIGRDWTLVEGNNRYQLEGTMKGGELGMLRVDGVSTNDNRRDLTRTFREGEMSEMLRMRDETIVSYQHNLDEIAFSLAGKVNRIHATGTGINSAAEMMKSTFGLNPDALNQPLPFLKDGIFQLHLVDPHNEILETYEIEIQAGKDSLPDIVQRLNQTINDPGLLQASIESDGSLLLQSAPDYKFIFGEDQSSITQVLGLNSFFDTLKGAEDIQLSEHIRENTNNISTGKDLIPGDNRVALEIAKLQTRPTMRDETMTFDEYYNGVLTGMGLKIQRNKTEQAQQESMVRQFKEIRSSISAVNMDEELTDMMQYQKAYEASARFISTVDKMMETVINM
;
A
#
# COMPACT_ATOMS: atom_id res chain seq x y z
N ASP A 1 -13.66 -24.00 33.57
CA ASP A 1 -13.11 -24.52 32.31
C ASP A 1 -13.53 -23.70 31.08
N ALA A 2 -14.80 -23.69 30.68
CA ALA A 2 -15.24 -22.98 29.46
C ALA A 2 -14.86 -21.48 29.40
N ARG A 3 -14.94 -20.77 30.53
CA ARG A 3 -14.51 -19.36 30.63
C ARG A 3 -13.01 -19.19 30.33
N ASN A 4 -12.17 -20.03 30.93
CA ASN A 4 -10.71 -19.93 30.77
C ASN A 4 -10.30 -20.35 29.35
N GLN A 5 -11.00 -21.31 28.76
CA GLN A 5 -10.82 -21.66 27.35
C GLN A 5 -11.16 -20.50 26.42
N ALA A 6 -12.28 -19.80 26.64
CA ALA A 6 -12.64 -18.62 25.84
C ALA A 6 -11.62 -17.48 25.97
N ILE A 7 -11.03 -17.30 27.16
CA ILE A 7 -9.94 -16.33 27.38
C ILE A 7 -8.67 -16.78 26.63
N GLU A 8 -8.32 -18.06 26.65
CA GLU A 8 -7.19 -18.62 25.87
C GLU A 8 -7.41 -18.43 24.36
N GLU A 9 -8.60 -18.74 23.84
CA GLU A 9 -8.95 -18.51 22.42
C GLU A 9 -8.91 -17.02 22.04
N LEU A 10 -9.35 -16.13 22.92
CA LEU A 10 -9.26 -14.69 22.68
C LEU A 10 -7.81 -14.20 22.65
N SER A 11 -6.92 -14.80 23.44
CA SER A 11 -5.50 -14.44 23.49
C SER A 11 -4.74 -14.77 22.20
N ASP A 12 -5.23 -15.72 21.39
CA ASP A 12 -4.67 -16.01 20.07
C ASP A 12 -4.97 -14.86 19.08
N LEU A 13 -6.10 -14.17 19.26
CA LEU A 13 -6.57 -13.13 18.34
C LEU A 13 -6.00 -11.75 18.64
N VAL A 14 -5.91 -11.39 19.93
CA VAL A 14 -5.49 -10.06 20.40
C VAL A 14 -4.73 -10.17 21.71
N ASP A 15 -3.89 -9.18 22.01
CA ASP A 15 -3.29 -9.06 23.34
C ASP A 15 -4.37 -8.82 24.40
N ILE A 16 -4.39 -9.68 25.42
CA ILE A 16 -5.36 -9.63 26.51
C ILE A 16 -4.70 -9.55 27.88
N ASN A 17 -5.41 -8.93 28.82
CA ASN A 17 -5.13 -8.99 30.23
C ASN A 17 -6.44 -9.30 30.97
N SER A 18 -6.44 -10.35 31.80
CA SER A 18 -7.62 -10.79 32.54
C SER A 18 -7.34 -10.93 34.03
N PHE A 19 -8.26 -10.45 34.86
CA PHE A 19 -8.21 -10.64 36.31
C PHE A 19 -9.59 -10.94 36.88
N GLU A 20 -9.61 -11.63 38.01
CA GLU A 20 -10.84 -12.02 38.72
C GLU A 20 -10.92 -11.27 40.04
N ASP A 21 -12.09 -10.69 40.33
CA ASP A 21 -12.34 -10.01 41.59
C ASP A 21 -12.62 -11.01 42.73
N PRO A 22 -12.62 -10.59 44.01
CA PRO A 22 -12.91 -11.47 45.14
C PRO A 22 -14.31 -12.12 45.11
N ASN A 23 -15.21 -11.63 44.26
CA ASN A 23 -16.57 -12.15 44.07
C ASN A 23 -16.66 -13.13 42.89
N GLY A 24 -15.54 -13.48 42.25
CA GLY A 24 -15.48 -14.40 41.11
C GLY A 24 -15.87 -13.77 39.76
N ARG A 25 -15.93 -12.43 39.68
CA ARG A 25 -16.25 -11.71 38.44
C ARG A 25 -14.98 -11.45 37.66
N THR A 26 -15.01 -11.78 36.37
CA THR A 26 -13.85 -11.59 35.49
C THR A 26 -13.92 -10.26 34.76
N THR A 27 -12.78 -9.58 34.71
CA THR A 27 -12.55 -8.44 33.81
C THR A 27 -11.56 -8.87 32.74
N VAL A 28 -11.88 -8.58 31.47
CA VAL A 28 -11.01 -8.82 30.32
C VAL A 28 -10.77 -7.50 29.62
N ILE A 29 -9.49 -7.12 29.55
CA ILE A 29 -9.00 -5.93 28.88
C ILE A 29 -8.23 -6.40 27.64
N ILE A 30 -8.48 -5.77 26.50
CA ILE A 30 -7.74 -6.03 25.27
C ILE A 30 -6.93 -4.79 24.88
N GLY A 31 -5.82 -5.02 24.17
CA GLY A 31 -4.91 -3.94 23.84
C GLY A 31 -4.34 -3.30 25.09
N ARG A 32 -4.03 -2.00 25.01
CA ARG A 32 -3.44 -1.25 26.12
C ARG A 32 -4.41 -1.03 27.30
N ASP A 33 -5.68 -0.78 27.02
CA ASP A 33 -6.61 -0.23 28.03
C ASP A 33 -8.11 -0.35 27.68
N TRP A 34 -8.50 -1.20 26.73
CA TRP A 34 -9.91 -1.35 26.37
C TRP A 34 -10.57 -2.51 27.12
N THR A 35 -11.49 -2.20 28.04
CA THR A 35 -12.27 -3.23 28.74
C THR A 35 -13.30 -3.84 27.80
N LEU A 36 -13.15 -5.14 27.49
CA LEU A 36 -14.09 -5.89 26.67
C LEU A 36 -15.19 -6.55 27.52
N VAL A 37 -14.82 -7.05 28.70
CA VAL A 37 -15.74 -7.67 29.66
C VAL A 37 -15.46 -7.11 31.05
N GLU A 38 -16.52 -6.77 31.78
CA GLU A 38 -16.45 -6.39 33.20
C GLU A 38 -17.62 -7.03 33.96
N GLY A 39 -17.36 -8.17 34.60
CA GLY A 39 -18.40 -8.95 35.27
C GLY A 39 -19.49 -9.41 34.30
N ASN A 40 -20.67 -8.76 34.36
CA ASN A 40 -21.81 -9.07 33.46
C ASN A 40 -21.91 -8.11 32.27
N ASN A 41 -21.10 -7.06 32.25
CA ASN A 41 -21.10 -6.08 31.16
C ASN A 41 -20.16 -6.56 30.05
N ARG A 42 -20.60 -6.38 28.80
CA ARG A 42 -19.81 -6.64 27.60
C ARG A 42 -19.79 -5.39 26.73
N TYR A 43 -18.62 -5.06 26.20
CA TYR A 43 -18.40 -3.97 25.27
C TYR A 43 -18.09 -4.55 23.89
N GLN A 44 -18.52 -3.87 22.83
CA GLN A 44 -18.40 -4.41 21.47
C GLN A 44 -17.23 -3.76 20.74
N LEU A 45 -16.68 -4.51 19.79
CA LEU A 45 -15.79 -3.98 18.75
C LEU A 45 -16.58 -3.90 17.46
N GLU A 46 -16.38 -2.82 16.71
CA GLU A 46 -16.99 -2.59 15.42
C GLU A 46 -15.92 -2.31 14.38
N GLY A 47 -15.92 -3.09 13.30
CA GLY A 47 -15.10 -2.82 12.13
C GLY A 47 -15.82 -1.84 11.22
N THR A 48 -15.28 -0.63 11.06
CA THR A 48 -15.83 0.37 10.14
C THR A 48 -14.88 0.60 8.98
N MET A 49 -15.42 0.73 7.76
CA MET A 49 -14.60 1.11 6.61
C MET A 49 -14.11 2.54 6.83
N LYS A 50 -12.80 2.75 6.75
CA LYS A 50 -12.23 4.09 6.72
C LYS A 50 -12.68 4.74 5.41
N GLY A 51 -13.48 5.80 5.52
CA GLY A 51 -14.04 6.48 4.35
C GLY A 51 -12.94 6.88 3.36
N GLY A 52 -13.12 6.53 2.08
CA GLY A 52 -12.19 6.86 1.00
C GLY A 52 -11.10 5.82 0.70
N GLU A 53 -10.89 4.81 1.54
CA GLU A 53 -9.85 3.79 1.34
C GLU A 53 -10.48 2.38 1.26
N LEU A 54 -10.64 1.86 0.04
CA LEU A 54 -11.13 0.50 -0.19
C LEU A 54 -10.23 -0.52 0.53
N GLY A 55 -10.85 -1.41 1.31
CA GLY A 55 -10.17 -2.47 2.06
C GLY A 55 -9.57 -2.05 3.42
N MET A 56 -9.53 -0.76 3.75
CA MET A 56 -8.97 -0.27 5.02
C MET A 56 -10.06 -0.17 6.09
N LEU A 57 -10.15 -1.21 6.92
CA LEU A 57 -10.99 -1.22 8.12
C LEU A 57 -10.28 -0.58 9.31
N ARG A 58 -11.03 0.28 10.01
CA ARG A 58 -10.75 0.76 11.35
C ARG A 58 -11.50 -0.12 12.36
N VAL A 59 -10.88 -0.39 13.50
CA VAL A 59 -11.52 -1.13 14.61
C VAL A 59 -11.84 -0.14 15.71
N ASP A 60 -13.12 0.01 16.01
CA ASP A 60 -13.62 0.89 17.07
C ASP A 60 -14.14 0.09 18.26
N GLY A 61 -13.74 0.50 19.47
CA GLY A 61 -14.40 0.08 20.70
C GLY A 61 -15.65 0.92 20.94
N VAL A 62 -16.79 0.26 21.18
CA VAL A 62 -18.09 0.91 21.41
C VAL A 62 -18.50 0.77 22.88
N SER A 63 -18.65 1.91 23.56
CA SER A 63 -19.12 1.99 24.95
C SER A 63 -20.66 1.99 25.05
N THR A 64 -21.21 1.83 26.25
CA THR A 64 -22.67 1.78 26.52
C THR A 64 -23.43 3.05 26.13
N ASN A 65 -22.74 4.19 26.00
CA ASN A 65 -23.31 5.47 25.58
C ASN A 65 -23.04 5.79 24.10
N ASP A 66 -22.71 4.79 23.26
CA ASP A 66 -22.30 4.94 21.85
C ASP A 66 -21.06 5.83 21.64
N ASN A 67 -20.25 5.98 22.70
CA ASN A 67 -18.94 6.61 22.57
C ASN A 67 -17.98 5.62 21.90
N ARG A 68 -17.36 6.04 20.79
CA ARG A 68 -16.46 5.21 19.97
C ARG A 68 -15.01 5.63 20.16
N ARG A 69 -14.11 4.66 20.29
CA ARG A 69 -12.66 4.87 20.37
C ARG A 69 -11.94 4.04 19.32
N ASP A 70 -11.05 4.66 18.55
CA ASP A 70 -10.18 3.95 17.61
C ASP A 70 -9.19 3.05 18.37
N LEU A 71 -9.23 1.76 18.09
CA LEU A 71 -8.35 0.74 18.65
C LEU A 71 -7.39 0.15 17.61
N THR A 72 -7.46 0.58 16.35
CA THR A 72 -6.71 -0.03 15.23
C THR A 72 -5.21 -0.13 15.50
N ARG A 73 -4.61 0.87 16.15
CA ARG A 73 -3.17 0.88 16.47
C ARG A 73 -2.86 0.52 17.93
N THR A 74 -3.84 -0.04 18.65
CA THR A 74 -3.67 -0.41 20.06
C THR A 74 -3.27 -1.87 20.26
N PHE A 75 -3.60 -2.75 19.30
CA PHE A 75 -3.24 -4.17 19.33
C PHE A 75 -1.75 -4.37 19.07
N ARG A 76 -1.07 -5.09 19.97
CA ARG A 76 0.39 -5.30 19.88
C ARG A 76 0.78 -6.71 19.49
N GLU A 77 -0.08 -7.67 19.82
CA GLU A 77 0.15 -9.09 19.61
C GLU A 77 -1.15 -9.75 19.14
N GLY A 78 -1.08 -11.05 18.86
CA GLY A 78 -2.19 -11.81 18.30
C GLY A 78 -2.38 -11.60 16.80
N GLU A 79 -3.29 -12.38 16.22
CA GLU A 79 -3.59 -12.39 14.79
C GLU A 79 -4.00 -11.00 14.26
N MET A 80 -4.79 -10.24 15.03
CA MET A 80 -5.28 -8.92 14.62
C MET A 80 -4.14 -7.93 14.36
N SER A 81 -3.11 -7.91 15.22
CA SER A 81 -1.98 -7.00 15.06
C SER A 81 -1.21 -7.30 13.76
N GLU A 82 -0.94 -8.58 13.49
CA GLU A 82 -0.25 -8.99 12.27
C GLU A 82 -1.10 -8.82 11.00
N MET A 83 -2.42 -9.04 11.06
CA MET A 83 -3.32 -8.73 9.94
C MET A 83 -3.29 -7.25 9.56
N LEU A 84 -3.37 -6.37 10.56
CA LEU A 84 -3.29 -4.92 10.35
C LEU A 84 -1.92 -4.51 9.80
N ARG A 85 -0.83 -5.10 10.30
CA ARG A 85 0.52 -4.86 9.79
C ARG A 85 0.71 -5.37 8.36
N MET A 86 0.15 -6.53 8.04
CA MET A 86 0.18 -7.09 6.69
C MET A 86 -0.53 -6.17 5.71
N ARG A 87 -1.75 -5.73 6.05
CA ARG A 87 -2.55 -4.83 5.21
C ARG A 87 -1.93 -3.45 5.08
N ASP A 88 -1.63 -2.79 6.19
CA ASP A 88 -1.30 -1.36 6.22
C ASP A 88 0.16 -1.06 5.87
N GLU A 89 1.08 -2.02 6.09
CA GLU A 89 2.51 -1.80 5.90
C GLU A 89 3.09 -2.73 4.84
N THR A 90 2.88 -4.04 4.97
CA THR A 90 3.57 -5.02 4.12
C THR A 90 3.04 -5.01 2.69
N ILE A 91 1.73 -5.11 2.49
CA ILE A 91 1.10 -5.09 1.17
C ILE A 91 1.28 -3.72 0.52
N VAL A 92 1.05 -2.63 1.26
CA VAL A 92 1.26 -1.25 0.79
C VAL A 92 2.71 -1.05 0.31
N SER A 93 3.70 -1.57 1.05
CA SER A 93 5.11 -1.50 0.61
C SER A 93 5.36 -2.27 -0.69
N TYR A 94 4.74 -3.44 -0.88
CA TYR A 94 4.87 -4.18 -2.13
C TYR A 94 4.15 -3.51 -3.31
N GLN A 95 2.99 -2.91 -3.08
CA GLN A 95 2.29 -2.07 -4.08
C GLN A 95 3.18 -0.91 -4.50
N HIS A 96 3.77 -0.19 -3.53
CA HIS A 96 4.71 0.90 -3.82
C HIS A 96 5.91 0.44 -4.65
N ASN A 97 6.47 -0.75 -4.38
CA ASN A 97 7.57 -1.29 -5.18
C ASN A 97 7.14 -1.59 -6.63
N LEU A 98 5.91 -2.06 -6.85
CA LEU A 98 5.37 -2.27 -8.20
C LEU A 98 5.14 -0.94 -8.92
N ASP A 99 4.60 0.05 -8.21
CA ASP A 99 4.39 1.40 -8.75
C ASP A 99 5.72 2.07 -9.11
N GLU A 100 6.76 1.91 -8.29
CA GLU A 100 8.10 2.43 -8.57
C GLU A 100 8.65 1.86 -9.89
N ILE A 101 8.50 0.55 -10.13
CA ILE A 101 8.90 -0.08 -11.40
C ILE A 101 8.07 0.48 -12.56
N ALA A 102 6.75 0.55 -12.42
CA ALA A 102 5.85 1.01 -13.47
C ALA A 102 6.13 2.48 -13.86
N PHE A 103 6.22 3.38 -12.88
CA PHE A 103 6.54 4.78 -13.11
C PHE A 103 7.93 4.97 -13.71
N SER A 104 8.93 4.21 -13.24
CA SER A 104 10.29 4.30 -13.79
C SER A 104 10.34 3.77 -15.23
N LEU A 105 9.71 2.63 -15.52
CA LEU A 105 9.63 2.08 -16.86
C LEU A 105 8.93 3.05 -17.81
N ALA A 106 7.71 3.47 -17.47
CA ALA A 106 6.95 4.43 -18.26
C ALA A 106 7.75 5.73 -18.45
N GLY A 107 8.30 6.29 -17.38
CA GLY A 107 9.05 7.53 -17.43
C GLY A 107 10.31 7.48 -18.29
N LYS A 108 11.13 6.42 -18.16
CA LYS A 108 12.36 6.27 -18.95
C LYS A 108 12.05 6.02 -20.43
N VAL A 109 11.04 5.20 -20.74
CA VAL A 109 10.62 4.94 -22.12
C VAL A 109 10.01 6.20 -22.73
N ASN A 110 9.05 6.84 -22.05
CA ASN A 110 8.38 8.04 -22.54
C ASN A 110 9.36 9.18 -22.79
N ARG A 111 10.36 9.38 -21.92
CA ARG A 111 11.37 10.42 -22.12
C ARG A 111 12.16 10.26 -23.43
N ILE A 112 12.44 9.02 -23.84
CA ILE A 112 13.14 8.74 -25.10
C ILE A 112 12.16 8.78 -26.28
N HIS A 113 10.96 8.22 -26.09
CA HIS A 113 9.94 8.12 -27.14
C HIS A 113 9.39 9.50 -27.54
N ALA A 114 9.14 10.37 -26.56
CA ALA A 114 8.47 11.66 -26.78
C ALA A 114 9.22 12.58 -27.73
N THR A 115 10.56 12.57 -27.65
CA THR A 115 11.47 13.35 -28.51
C THR A 115 11.97 12.56 -29.72
N GLY A 116 11.45 11.34 -29.91
CA GLY A 116 11.78 10.49 -31.03
C GLY A 116 10.91 10.79 -32.26
N THR A 117 11.39 10.32 -33.41
CA THR A 117 10.72 10.41 -34.71
C THR A 117 10.46 9.03 -35.29
N GLY A 118 9.68 8.94 -36.36
CA GLY A 118 9.15 7.68 -36.86
C GLY A 118 8.25 7.91 -38.08
N ILE A 119 7.44 6.93 -38.43
CA ILE A 119 6.58 6.98 -39.63
C ILE A 119 5.53 8.10 -39.49
N ASN A 120 4.89 8.21 -38.33
CA ASN A 120 3.84 9.20 -38.05
C ASN A 120 4.18 10.15 -36.88
N SER A 121 5.45 10.27 -36.49
CA SER A 121 5.80 11.11 -35.33
C SER A 121 5.68 12.61 -35.60
N ALA A 122 5.71 13.04 -36.87
CA ALA A 122 5.39 14.41 -37.25
C ALA A 122 3.86 14.59 -37.26
N ALA A 123 3.36 15.47 -36.39
CA ALA A 123 1.94 15.64 -36.14
C ALA A 123 1.47 17.02 -36.62
N GLU A 124 0.24 17.09 -37.14
CA GLU A 124 -0.46 18.36 -37.38
C GLU A 124 -1.14 18.85 -36.09
N MET A 125 -1.50 17.91 -35.22
CA MET A 125 -2.20 18.17 -33.98
C MET A 125 -1.73 17.16 -32.93
N MET A 126 -1.44 17.64 -31.73
CA MET A 126 -1.20 16.78 -30.58
C MET A 126 -1.82 17.37 -29.33
N LYS A 127 -2.64 16.56 -28.68
CA LYS A 127 -3.21 16.85 -27.37
C LYS A 127 -2.41 16.08 -26.31
N SER A 128 -2.16 16.70 -25.18
CA SER A 128 -1.52 16.03 -24.05
C SER A 128 -2.44 14.97 -23.45
N THR A 129 -1.91 13.79 -23.11
CA THR A 129 -2.70 12.74 -22.45
C THR A 129 -3.28 13.22 -21.13
N PHE A 130 -2.49 13.97 -20.36
CA PHE A 130 -2.90 14.44 -19.04
C PHE A 130 -3.33 15.91 -19.10
N GLY A 131 -4.53 16.17 -18.58
CA GLY A 131 -5.08 17.51 -18.36
C GLY A 131 -4.99 17.92 -16.89
N LEU A 132 -4.90 19.22 -16.64
CA LEU A 132 -4.89 19.79 -15.29
C LEU A 132 -6.29 20.22 -14.88
N ASN A 133 -6.70 19.87 -13.67
CA ASN A 133 -7.95 20.41 -13.12
C ASN A 133 -7.86 21.95 -12.95
N PRO A 134 -9.01 22.65 -12.84
CA PRO A 134 -9.02 24.12 -12.79
C PRO A 134 -8.18 24.74 -11.67
N ASP A 135 -8.08 24.06 -10.52
CA ASP A 135 -7.28 24.52 -9.37
C ASP A 135 -5.78 24.44 -9.67
N ALA A 136 -5.33 23.35 -10.30
CA ALA A 136 -3.93 23.13 -10.65
C ALA A 136 -3.48 23.95 -11.87
N LEU A 137 -4.40 24.29 -12.78
CA LEU A 137 -4.10 24.97 -14.04
C LEU A 137 -3.33 26.29 -13.84
N ASN A 138 -3.68 27.04 -12.80
CA ASN A 138 -3.10 28.35 -12.49
C ASN A 138 -2.01 28.28 -11.40
N GLN A 139 -1.53 27.08 -11.07
CA GLN A 139 -0.47 26.90 -10.10
C GLN A 139 0.85 26.55 -10.80
N PRO A 140 2.00 26.93 -10.22
CA PRO A 140 3.29 26.49 -10.74
C PRO A 140 3.39 24.96 -10.74
N LEU A 141 3.89 24.39 -11.83
CA LEU A 141 4.02 22.94 -11.97
C LEU A 141 5.29 22.44 -11.24
N PRO A 142 5.16 21.70 -10.12
CA PRO A 142 6.30 21.36 -9.26
C PRO A 142 7.14 20.19 -9.80
N PHE A 143 6.65 19.47 -10.81
CA PHE A 143 7.30 18.28 -11.38
C PHE A 143 8.19 18.60 -12.59
N LEU A 144 8.16 19.84 -13.07
CA LEU A 144 9.03 20.30 -14.15
C LEU A 144 10.46 20.50 -13.64
N LYS A 145 11.39 20.61 -14.59
CA LYS A 145 12.79 21.00 -14.37
C LYS A 145 13.08 22.29 -15.11
N ASP A 146 14.02 23.07 -14.59
CA ASP A 146 14.56 24.20 -15.33
C ASP A 146 15.26 23.68 -16.59
N GLY A 147 15.01 24.30 -17.73
CA GLY A 147 15.67 23.94 -18.98
C GLY A 147 14.91 24.34 -20.22
N ILE A 148 15.40 23.88 -21.37
CA ILE A 148 14.80 24.14 -22.68
C ILE A 148 13.87 22.99 -23.09
N PHE A 149 12.71 23.35 -23.63
CA PHE A 149 11.82 22.48 -24.38
C PHE A 149 11.83 22.93 -25.86
N GLN A 150 12.12 22.02 -26.77
CA GLN A 150 12.21 22.31 -28.20
C GLN A 150 11.04 21.75 -29.00
N LEU A 151 10.59 22.53 -29.98
CA LEU A 151 9.68 22.10 -31.04
C LEU A 151 10.33 22.41 -32.39
N HIS A 152 10.25 21.47 -33.33
CA HIS A 152 10.67 21.71 -34.71
C HIS A 152 9.44 21.80 -35.61
N LEU A 153 9.35 22.88 -36.39
CA LEU A 153 8.38 22.99 -37.47
C LEU A 153 8.91 22.24 -38.69
N VAL A 154 8.04 21.46 -39.33
CA VAL A 154 8.41 20.54 -40.40
C VAL A 154 7.49 20.77 -41.61
N ASP A 155 8.08 20.74 -42.81
CA ASP A 155 7.35 20.86 -44.07
C ASP A 155 6.73 19.51 -44.54
N PRO A 156 5.95 19.48 -45.64
CA PRO A 156 5.39 18.25 -46.18
C PRO A 156 6.41 17.19 -46.64
N HIS A 157 7.66 17.60 -46.86
CA HIS A 157 8.77 16.73 -47.28
C HIS A 157 9.60 16.23 -46.10
N ASN A 158 9.17 16.50 -44.86
CA ASN A 158 9.86 16.15 -43.63
C ASN A 158 11.19 16.90 -43.40
N GLU A 159 11.34 18.10 -43.98
CA GLU A 159 12.46 18.99 -43.68
C GLU A 159 12.13 19.92 -42.50
N ILE A 160 13.07 20.06 -41.56
CA ILE A 160 12.94 21.00 -40.44
C ILE A 160 13.13 22.42 -40.97
N LEU A 161 12.10 23.25 -40.83
CA LEU A 161 12.09 24.65 -41.25
C LEU A 161 12.56 25.58 -40.14
N GLU A 162 12.03 25.39 -38.93
CA GLU A 162 12.31 26.23 -37.76
C GLU A 162 12.45 25.37 -36.50
N THR A 163 13.22 25.86 -35.54
CA THR A 163 13.35 25.28 -34.21
C THR A 163 12.99 26.34 -33.18
N TYR A 164 11.97 26.07 -32.39
CA TYR A 164 11.53 26.91 -31.29
C TYR A 164 12.11 26.38 -30.00
N GLU A 165 12.82 27.23 -29.26
CA GLU A 165 13.36 26.92 -27.94
C GLU A 165 12.54 27.65 -26.88
N ILE A 166 11.89 26.89 -26.00
CA ILE A 166 11.04 27.41 -24.94
C ILE A 166 11.76 27.17 -23.61
N GLU A 167 12.18 28.24 -22.96
CA GLU A 167 12.70 28.17 -21.60
C GLU A 167 11.56 27.83 -20.64
N ILE A 168 11.77 26.85 -19.77
CA ILE A 168 10.84 26.42 -18.72
C ILE A 168 11.51 26.61 -17.36
N GLN A 169 10.77 27.16 -16.40
CA GLN A 169 11.21 27.44 -15.03
C GLN A 169 10.35 26.65 -14.04
N ALA A 170 10.97 25.62 -13.45
CA ALA A 170 10.35 24.74 -12.48
C ALA A 170 9.88 25.49 -11.23
N GLY A 171 8.68 25.13 -10.75
CA GLY A 171 8.09 25.76 -9.56
C GLY A 171 7.73 27.24 -9.72
N LYS A 172 7.84 27.80 -10.94
CA LYS A 172 7.37 29.14 -11.29
C LYS A 172 6.30 29.11 -12.38
N ASP A 173 6.56 28.41 -13.46
CA ASP A 173 5.65 28.40 -14.60
C ASP A 173 4.41 27.54 -14.35
N SER A 174 3.25 28.12 -14.61
CA SER A 174 1.98 27.41 -14.77
C SER A 174 1.78 26.98 -16.23
N LEU A 175 0.80 26.11 -16.51
CA LEU A 175 0.51 25.71 -17.89
C LEU A 175 0.13 26.92 -18.79
N PRO A 176 -0.71 27.88 -18.35
CA PRO A 176 -0.95 29.12 -19.07
C PRO A 176 0.31 29.92 -19.39
N ASP A 177 1.27 30.03 -18.46
CA ASP A 177 2.53 30.74 -18.70
C ASP A 177 3.34 30.08 -19.81
N ILE A 178 3.39 28.74 -19.82
CA ILE A 178 4.09 27.95 -20.83
C ILE A 178 3.41 28.11 -22.20
N VAL A 179 2.08 28.03 -22.27
CA VAL A 179 1.32 28.21 -23.50
C VAL A 179 1.49 29.62 -24.06
N GLN A 180 1.48 30.62 -23.19
CA GLN A 180 1.76 32.00 -23.59
C GLN A 180 3.18 32.11 -24.17
N ARG A 181 4.18 31.53 -23.51
CA ARG A 181 5.58 31.56 -23.96
C ARG A 181 5.77 30.83 -25.29
N LEU A 182 5.15 29.65 -25.46
CA LEU A 182 5.13 28.91 -26.72
C LEU A 182 4.65 29.80 -27.87
N ASN A 183 3.47 30.40 -27.73
CA ASN A 183 2.89 31.26 -28.76
C ASN A 183 3.73 32.52 -29.03
N GLN A 184 4.35 33.09 -27.99
CA GLN A 184 5.27 34.23 -28.14
C GLN A 184 6.56 33.86 -28.88
N THR A 185 7.13 32.67 -28.61
CA THR A 185 8.34 32.18 -29.28
C THR A 185 8.07 31.85 -30.74
N ILE A 186 6.92 31.24 -31.06
CA ILE A 186 6.54 30.92 -32.43
C ILE A 186 6.29 32.20 -33.24
N ASN A 187 5.64 33.20 -32.64
CA ASN A 187 5.42 34.53 -33.22
C ASN A 187 4.73 34.56 -34.61
N ASP A 188 4.13 33.44 -35.03
CA ASP A 188 3.24 33.33 -36.19
C ASP A 188 2.18 32.23 -35.93
N PRO A 189 0.95 32.62 -35.53
CA PRO A 189 -0.15 31.67 -35.32
C PRO A 189 -0.55 30.92 -36.60
N GLY A 190 -0.14 31.41 -37.77
CA GLY A 190 -0.34 30.76 -39.06
C GLY A 190 0.63 29.62 -39.34
N LEU A 191 1.55 29.31 -38.42
CA LEU A 191 2.47 28.16 -38.51
C LEU A 191 2.17 27.11 -37.45
N LEU A 192 2.17 27.51 -36.18
CA LEU A 192 1.95 26.63 -35.03
C LEU A 192 1.32 27.41 -33.88
N GLN A 193 0.36 26.80 -33.20
CA GLN A 193 -0.32 27.40 -32.06
C GLN A 193 -0.42 26.41 -30.90
N ALA A 194 -0.27 26.93 -29.69
CA ALA A 194 -0.56 26.23 -28.45
C ALA A 194 -1.84 26.77 -27.79
N SER A 195 -2.69 25.89 -27.29
CA SER A 195 -3.90 26.25 -26.52
C SER A 195 -4.12 25.29 -25.36
N ILE A 196 -5.03 25.67 -24.45
CA ILE A 196 -5.49 24.81 -23.36
C ILE A 196 -6.94 24.46 -23.65
N GLU A 197 -7.24 23.16 -23.70
CA GLU A 197 -8.58 22.65 -23.93
C GLU A 197 -9.45 22.77 -22.67
N SER A 198 -10.76 22.56 -22.83
CA SER A 198 -11.72 22.69 -21.72
C SER A 198 -11.52 21.67 -20.58
N ASP A 199 -10.84 20.56 -20.85
CA ASP A 199 -10.42 19.55 -19.86
C ASP A 199 -9.04 19.83 -19.23
N GLY A 200 -8.43 20.97 -19.56
CA GLY A 200 -7.15 21.41 -19.02
C GLY A 200 -5.93 20.75 -19.65
N SER A 201 -6.09 20.01 -20.75
CA SER A 201 -4.98 19.49 -21.55
C SER A 201 -4.36 20.56 -22.45
N LEU A 202 -3.09 20.39 -22.78
CA LEU A 202 -2.36 21.19 -23.76
C LEU A 202 -2.67 20.67 -25.16
N LEU A 203 -3.05 21.56 -26.08
CA LEU A 203 -3.17 21.27 -27.50
C LEU A 203 -2.11 22.04 -28.26
N LEU A 204 -1.35 21.34 -29.11
CA LEU A 204 -0.47 21.91 -30.12
C LEU A 204 -1.08 21.63 -31.49
N GLN A 205 -1.20 22.66 -32.32
CA GLN A 205 -1.79 22.56 -33.65
C GLN A 205 -1.00 23.39 -34.66
N SER A 206 -0.49 22.75 -35.70
CA SER A 206 0.11 23.44 -36.83
C SER A 206 -0.94 23.85 -37.87
N ALA A 207 -0.56 24.78 -38.73
CA ALA A 207 -1.35 25.14 -39.90
C ALA A 207 -1.35 24.01 -40.95
N PRO A 208 -2.32 24.04 -41.90
CA PRO A 208 -2.33 23.10 -43.02
C PRO A 208 -0.98 23.08 -43.75
N ASP A 209 -0.58 21.89 -44.21
CA ASP A 209 0.71 21.62 -44.87
C ASP A 209 1.96 21.75 -43.98
N TYR A 210 1.82 22.09 -42.69
CA TYR A 210 2.91 22.02 -41.72
C TYR A 210 2.66 20.94 -40.69
N LYS A 211 3.74 20.40 -40.16
CA LYS A 211 3.73 19.48 -39.01
C LYS A 211 4.73 19.95 -37.99
N PHE A 212 4.71 19.33 -36.81
CA PHE A 212 5.74 19.53 -35.82
C PHE A 212 6.21 18.20 -35.23
N ILE A 213 7.43 18.23 -34.69
CA ILE A 213 8.00 17.17 -33.86
C ILE A 213 8.59 17.80 -32.59
N PHE A 214 8.75 16.99 -31.55
CA PHE A 214 9.45 17.41 -30.33
C PHE A 214 10.96 17.24 -30.52
N GLY A 215 11.71 18.25 -30.12
CA GLY A 215 13.16 18.24 -30.06
C GLY A 215 13.67 17.87 -28.67
N GLU A 216 14.76 18.49 -28.23
CA GLU A 216 15.27 18.31 -26.87
C GLU A 216 14.24 18.76 -25.81
N ASP A 217 14.10 17.96 -24.74
CA ASP A 217 13.31 18.32 -23.55
C ASP A 217 14.12 18.11 -22.27
N GLN A 218 14.66 19.20 -21.76
CA GLN A 218 15.36 19.26 -20.46
C GLN A 218 14.38 19.49 -19.30
N SER A 219 13.19 20.03 -19.61
CA SER A 219 12.18 20.44 -18.63
C SER A 219 11.31 19.30 -18.13
N SER A 220 11.30 18.16 -18.84
CA SER A 220 10.41 17.01 -18.63
C SER A 220 8.93 17.31 -18.93
N ILE A 221 8.61 18.42 -19.60
CA ILE A 221 7.23 18.80 -19.91
C ILE A 221 6.51 17.74 -20.76
N THR A 222 7.21 17.12 -21.71
CA THR A 222 6.64 16.06 -22.55
C THR A 222 6.21 14.87 -21.72
N GLN A 223 7.02 14.49 -20.72
CA GLN A 223 6.72 13.41 -19.80
C GLN A 223 5.58 13.78 -18.84
N VAL A 224 5.61 14.99 -18.27
CA VAL A 224 4.63 15.44 -17.27
C VAL A 224 3.23 15.57 -17.86
N LEU A 225 3.12 16.07 -19.10
CA LEU A 225 1.84 16.23 -19.77
C LEU A 225 1.43 14.99 -20.58
N GLY A 226 2.35 14.04 -20.82
CA GLY A 226 2.09 12.87 -21.65
C GLY A 226 1.98 13.22 -23.14
N LEU A 227 2.88 14.07 -23.63
CA LEU A 227 3.00 14.36 -25.07
C LEU A 227 3.85 13.27 -25.73
N ASN A 228 3.33 12.66 -26.80
CA ASN A 228 4.00 11.60 -27.56
C ASN A 228 4.53 10.47 -26.65
N SER A 229 3.77 10.09 -25.61
CA SER A 229 4.13 9.04 -24.66
C SER A 229 4.05 7.64 -25.30
N PHE A 230 4.89 6.70 -24.84
CA PHE A 230 4.71 5.29 -25.20
C PHE A 230 3.71 4.60 -24.25
N PHE A 231 3.82 4.92 -22.96
CA PHE A 231 2.94 4.43 -21.89
C PHE A 231 2.18 5.57 -21.23
N ASP A 232 0.93 5.32 -20.87
CA ASP A 232 0.14 6.20 -20.02
C ASP A 232 -0.04 5.56 -18.64
N THR A 233 0.19 6.32 -17.57
CA THR A 233 -0.04 5.92 -16.18
C THR A 233 -0.14 7.15 -15.28
N LEU A 234 -1.13 7.16 -14.39
CA LEU A 234 -1.28 8.15 -13.32
C LEU A 234 -1.07 7.53 -11.94
N LYS A 235 -1.31 6.23 -11.80
CA LYS A 235 -1.27 5.49 -10.52
C LYS A 235 -0.21 4.39 -10.46
N GLY A 236 0.66 4.30 -11.46
CA GLY A 236 1.74 3.33 -11.48
C GLY A 236 1.27 1.99 -12.02
N ALA A 237 1.46 0.92 -11.26
CA ALA A 237 1.22 -0.43 -11.77
C ALA A 237 -0.27 -0.74 -11.98
N GLU A 238 -1.17 -0.03 -11.30
CA GLU A 238 -2.63 -0.20 -11.42
C GLU A 238 -3.14 0.12 -12.83
N ASP A 239 -2.58 1.14 -13.48
CA ASP A 239 -3.16 1.74 -14.69
C ASP A 239 -2.19 1.88 -15.86
N ILE A 240 -0.96 1.37 -15.74
CA ILE A 240 0.02 1.41 -16.82
C ILE A 240 -0.50 0.68 -18.07
N GLN A 241 -0.51 1.39 -19.19
CA GLN A 241 -0.96 0.87 -20.48
C GLN A 241 -0.25 1.58 -21.64
N LEU A 242 -0.31 1.01 -22.84
CA LEU A 242 0.12 1.73 -24.05
C LEU A 242 -0.71 3.00 -24.22
N SER A 243 -0.05 4.06 -24.69
CA SER A 243 -0.72 5.33 -24.92
C SER A 243 -1.83 5.22 -25.96
N GLU A 244 -2.88 6.02 -25.79
CA GLU A 244 -4.07 5.95 -26.65
C GLU A 244 -3.71 6.13 -28.13
N HIS A 245 -2.90 7.14 -28.46
CA HIS A 245 -2.51 7.40 -29.84
C HIS A 245 -1.70 6.25 -30.48
N ILE A 246 -0.91 5.48 -29.72
CA ILE A 246 -0.22 4.28 -30.24
C ILE A 246 -1.21 3.12 -30.43
N ARG A 247 -2.18 2.97 -29.51
CA ARG A 247 -3.22 1.95 -29.64
C ARG A 247 -4.14 2.19 -30.84
N GLU A 248 -4.41 3.45 -31.13
CA GLU A 248 -5.17 3.86 -32.32
C GLU A 248 -4.37 3.64 -33.61
N ASN A 249 -3.07 3.93 -33.58
CA ASN A 249 -2.20 3.74 -34.73
C ASN A 249 -0.76 3.41 -34.31
N THR A 250 -0.35 2.17 -34.55
CA THR A 250 0.99 1.69 -34.21
C THR A 250 2.11 2.36 -35.01
N ASN A 251 1.81 3.03 -36.12
CA ASN A 251 2.80 3.84 -36.86
C ASN A 251 3.22 5.11 -36.09
N ASN A 252 2.55 5.44 -34.99
CA ASN A 252 2.92 6.52 -34.09
C ASN A 252 4.09 6.17 -33.16
N ILE A 253 4.56 4.92 -33.17
CA ILE A 253 5.75 4.52 -32.41
C ILE A 253 6.98 5.23 -32.98
N SER A 254 7.66 6.01 -32.14
CA SER A 254 8.95 6.63 -32.43
C SER A 254 10.05 5.56 -32.48
N THR A 255 10.79 5.51 -33.60
CA THR A 255 11.89 4.57 -33.81
C THR A 255 13.23 5.26 -34.04
N GLY A 256 13.23 6.45 -34.63
CA GLY A 256 14.41 7.23 -35.00
C GLY A 256 14.57 8.51 -34.18
N LYS A 257 15.61 9.28 -34.49
CA LYS A 257 15.85 10.64 -33.96
C LYS A 257 15.66 11.72 -35.02
N ASP A 258 15.83 11.34 -36.29
CA ASP A 258 15.62 12.23 -37.43
C ASP A 258 14.50 11.65 -38.30
N LEU A 259 13.80 12.49 -39.08
CA LEU A 259 12.73 12.08 -39.99
C LEU A 259 13.23 11.27 -41.22
N ILE A 260 14.34 10.56 -41.07
CA ILE A 260 14.98 9.74 -42.07
C ILE A 260 14.34 8.33 -42.03
N PRO A 261 13.78 7.86 -43.17
CA PRO A 261 13.21 6.51 -43.23
C PRO A 261 14.22 5.43 -42.82
N GLY A 262 13.79 4.54 -41.92
CA GLY A 262 14.60 3.41 -41.45
C GLY A 262 15.49 3.69 -40.24
N ASP A 263 15.48 4.91 -39.69
CA ASP A 263 16.17 5.20 -38.43
C ASP A 263 15.53 4.45 -37.25
N ASN A 264 16.38 3.72 -36.50
CA ASN A 264 16.01 2.88 -35.37
C ASN A 264 16.75 3.23 -34.07
N ARG A 265 17.41 4.41 -34.01
CA ARG A 265 18.22 4.81 -32.85
C ARG A 265 17.42 4.92 -31.55
N VAL A 266 16.19 5.45 -31.60
CA VAL A 266 15.30 5.52 -30.41
C VAL A 266 14.88 4.13 -29.95
N ALA A 267 14.52 3.25 -30.89
CA ALA A 267 14.19 1.86 -30.55
C ALA A 267 15.37 1.14 -29.88
N LEU A 268 16.60 1.36 -30.36
CA LEU A 268 17.80 0.81 -29.74
C LEU A 268 18.11 1.42 -28.37
N GLU A 269 17.85 2.73 -28.17
CA GLU A 269 18.00 3.38 -26.87
C GLU A 269 17.01 2.87 -25.85
N ILE A 270 15.75 2.66 -26.25
CA ILE A 270 14.73 2.01 -25.42
C ILE A 270 15.16 0.57 -25.08
N ALA A 271 15.64 -0.21 -26.05
CA ALA A 271 16.12 -1.57 -25.80
C ALA A 271 17.28 -1.62 -24.78
N LYS A 272 18.19 -0.62 -24.81
CA LYS A 272 19.30 -0.51 -23.86
C LYS A 272 18.85 -0.22 -22.42
N LEU A 273 17.62 0.28 -22.20
CA LEU A 273 17.09 0.51 -20.85
C LEU A 273 17.01 -0.78 -20.03
N GLN A 274 16.85 -1.94 -20.67
CA GLN A 274 16.80 -3.23 -19.97
C GLN A 274 18.08 -3.49 -19.16
N THR A 275 19.24 -3.17 -19.74
CA THR A 275 20.56 -3.46 -19.14
C THR A 275 21.20 -2.24 -18.46
N ARG A 276 20.61 -1.06 -18.61
CA ARG A 276 21.13 0.18 -18.02
C ARG A 276 20.59 0.34 -16.59
N PRO A 277 21.41 0.81 -15.64
CA PRO A 277 20.91 1.26 -14.35
C PRO A 277 19.93 2.43 -14.52
N THR A 278 18.69 2.23 -14.08
CA THR A 278 17.56 3.17 -14.23
C THR A 278 16.77 3.38 -12.95
N MET A 279 16.83 2.42 -12.03
CA MET A 279 16.15 2.42 -10.73
C MET A 279 17.07 2.94 -9.62
N ARG A 280 16.49 3.40 -8.50
CA ARG A 280 17.20 3.85 -7.29
C ARG A 280 18.37 4.79 -7.60
N ASP A 281 18.07 5.99 -8.09
CA ASP A 281 19.08 6.98 -8.50
C ASP A 281 20.08 6.46 -9.56
N GLU A 282 19.57 5.65 -10.50
CA GLU A 282 20.35 5.06 -11.60
C GLU A 282 21.49 4.14 -11.12
N THR A 283 21.27 3.41 -10.02
CA THR A 283 22.23 2.44 -9.48
C THR A 283 21.87 0.99 -9.75
N MET A 284 20.61 0.71 -10.14
CA MET A 284 20.12 -0.64 -10.39
C MET A 284 19.37 -0.72 -11.71
N THR A 285 19.46 -1.85 -12.41
CA THR A 285 18.55 -2.17 -13.54
C THR A 285 17.15 -2.51 -13.03
N PHE A 286 16.17 -2.59 -13.95
CA PHE A 286 14.82 -3.07 -13.61
C PHE A 286 14.85 -4.49 -13.04
N ASP A 287 15.64 -5.39 -13.64
CA ASP A 287 15.77 -6.77 -13.20
C ASP A 287 16.41 -6.88 -11.82
N GLU A 288 17.46 -6.09 -11.54
CA GLU A 288 18.10 -6.07 -10.22
C GLU A 288 17.15 -5.56 -9.13
N TYR A 289 16.37 -4.50 -9.43
CA TYR A 289 15.38 -3.97 -8.50
C TYR A 289 14.30 -5.02 -8.19
N TYR A 290 13.71 -5.62 -9.23
CA TYR A 290 12.64 -6.61 -9.07
C TYR A 290 13.13 -7.86 -8.30
N ASN A 291 14.31 -8.38 -8.64
CA ASN A 291 14.91 -9.50 -7.91
C ASN A 291 15.27 -9.14 -6.46
N GLY A 292 15.65 -7.89 -6.20
CA GLY A 292 15.86 -7.39 -4.84
C GLY A 292 14.59 -7.45 -3.98
N VAL A 293 13.44 -7.02 -4.54
CA VAL A 293 12.13 -7.12 -3.89
C VAL A 293 11.76 -8.58 -3.60
N LEU A 294 11.91 -9.47 -4.59
CA LEU A 294 11.64 -10.90 -4.41
C LEU A 294 12.54 -11.55 -3.36
N THR A 295 13.83 -11.21 -3.36
CA THR A 295 14.79 -11.71 -2.37
C THR A 295 14.43 -11.24 -0.97
N GLY A 296 14.09 -9.96 -0.82
CA GLY A 296 13.64 -9.40 0.46
C GLY A 296 12.38 -10.09 0.98
N MET A 297 11.40 -10.35 0.12
CA MET A 297 10.20 -11.12 0.46
C MET A 297 10.53 -12.55 0.89
N GLY A 298 11.40 -13.25 0.15
CA GLY A 298 11.84 -14.60 0.49
C GLY A 298 12.54 -14.67 1.87
N LEU A 299 13.42 -13.72 2.17
CA LEU A 299 14.08 -13.61 3.47
C LEU A 299 13.08 -13.32 4.60
N LYS A 300 12.08 -12.47 4.37
CA LYS A 300 11.01 -12.19 5.35
C LYS A 300 10.18 -13.43 5.64
N ILE A 301 9.78 -14.18 4.60
CA ILE A 301 9.06 -15.46 4.78
C ILE A 301 9.89 -16.46 5.58
N GLN A 302 11.18 -16.61 5.24
CA GLN A 302 12.06 -17.54 5.95
C GLN A 302 12.24 -17.16 7.43
N ARG A 303 12.37 -15.87 7.72
CA ARG A 303 12.43 -15.34 9.09
C ARG A 303 11.15 -15.64 9.85
N ASN A 304 9.99 -15.27 9.31
CA ASN A 304 8.70 -15.48 9.94
C ASN A 304 8.42 -16.97 10.22
N LYS A 305 8.80 -17.87 9.29
CA LYS A 305 8.70 -19.33 9.54
C LYS A 305 9.56 -19.80 10.71
N THR A 306 10.76 -19.24 10.84
CA THR A 306 11.69 -19.59 11.92
C THR A 306 11.15 -19.07 13.26
N GLU A 307 10.69 -17.82 13.29
CA GLU A 307 10.07 -17.19 14.47
C GLU A 307 8.79 -17.94 14.90
N GLN A 308 7.94 -18.32 13.95
CA GLN A 308 6.74 -19.13 14.23
C GLN A 308 7.11 -20.48 14.88
N ALA A 309 8.07 -21.22 14.32
CA ALA A 309 8.49 -22.52 14.86
C ALA A 309 9.08 -22.39 16.28
N GLN A 310 9.79 -21.30 16.56
CA GLN A 310 10.27 -20.98 17.90
C GLN A 310 9.12 -20.70 18.87
N GLN A 311 8.17 -19.85 18.47
CA GLN A 311 7.00 -19.51 19.29
C GLN A 311 6.14 -20.74 19.60
N GLU A 312 5.88 -21.59 18.61
CA GLU A 312 5.14 -22.84 18.80
C GLU A 312 5.83 -23.79 19.79
N SER A 313 7.16 -23.83 19.77
CA SER A 313 7.94 -24.63 20.73
C SER A 313 7.83 -24.09 22.15
N MET A 314 7.87 -22.76 22.32
CA MET A 314 7.69 -22.11 23.60
C MET A 314 6.27 -22.34 24.16
N VAL A 315 5.24 -22.22 23.31
CA VAL A 315 3.85 -22.52 23.69
C VAL A 315 3.70 -23.98 24.15
N ARG A 316 4.31 -24.94 23.43
CA ARG A 316 4.30 -26.35 23.86
C ARG A 316 4.94 -26.54 25.23
N GLN A 317 6.11 -25.95 25.47
CA GLN A 317 6.79 -26.03 26.75
C GLN A 317 5.95 -25.44 27.90
N PHE A 318 5.30 -24.30 27.70
CA PHE A 318 4.41 -23.73 28.71
C PHE A 318 3.16 -24.58 28.96
N LYS A 319 2.58 -25.18 27.91
CA LYS A 319 1.46 -26.12 28.05
C LYS A 319 1.86 -27.36 28.87
N GLU A 320 3.06 -27.90 28.65
CA GLU A 320 3.60 -29.01 29.45
C GLU A 320 3.81 -28.62 30.92
N ILE A 321 4.42 -27.45 31.19
CA ILE A 321 4.60 -26.94 32.55
C ILE A 321 3.24 -26.75 33.23
N ARG A 322 2.29 -26.09 32.56
CA ARG A 322 0.92 -25.90 33.07
C ARG A 322 0.27 -27.24 33.40
N SER A 323 0.39 -28.21 32.51
CA SER A 323 -0.14 -29.56 32.73
C SER A 323 0.53 -30.24 33.93
N SER A 324 1.82 -30.04 34.17
CA SER A 324 2.50 -30.65 35.33
C SER A 324 2.07 -30.06 36.67
N ILE A 325 1.70 -28.77 36.71
CA ILE A 325 1.26 -28.08 37.93
C ILE A 325 -0.24 -28.27 38.16
N SER A 326 -1.03 -28.25 37.09
CA SER A 326 -2.49 -28.42 37.14
C SER A 326 -2.93 -29.89 37.07
N ALA A 327 -2.01 -30.83 36.88
CA ALA A 327 -2.29 -32.26 36.96
C ALA A 327 -2.62 -32.60 38.41
N VAL A 328 -3.92 -32.75 38.68
CA VAL A 328 -4.43 -33.33 39.90
C VAL A 328 -4.01 -34.80 39.95
N ASN A 329 -3.28 -35.18 41.01
CA ASN A 329 -2.92 -36.57 41.21
C ASN A 329 -4.14 -37.34 41.73
N MET A 330 -4.79 -38.12 40.86
CA MET A 330 -6.00 -38.89 41.22
C MET A 330 -5.77 -39.81 42.42
N ASP A 331 -4.54 -40.29 42.64
CA ASP A 331 -4.22 -41.14 43.79
C ASP A 331 -4.18 -40.33 45.10
N GLU A 332 -3.76 -39.06 45.04
CA GLU A 332 -3.75 -38.14 46.18
C GLU A 332 -5.18 -37.65 46.50
N GLU A 333 -5.97 -37.27 45.48
CA GLU A 333 -7.39 -36.96 45.66
C GLU A 333 -8.20 -38.15 46.17
N LEU A 334 -7.92 -39.38 45.69
CA LEU A 334 -8.57 -40.59 46.19
C LEU A 334 -8.16 -40.88 47.64
N THR A 335 -6.89 -40.65 47.99
CA THR A 335 -6.39 -40.78 49.36
C THR A 335 -7.07 -39.78 50.29
N ASP A 336 -7.18 -38.51 49.89
CA ASP A 336 -7.88 -37.47 50.62
C ASP A 336 -9.37 -37.77 50.74
N MET A 337 -10.02 -38.24 49.67
CA MET A 337 -11.42 -38.67 49.70
C MET A 337 -11.64 -39.83 50.69
N MET A 338 -10.76 -40.84 50.67
CA MET A 338 -10.80 -41.94 51.63
C MET A 338 -10.58 -41.46 53.07
N GLN A 339 -9.67 -40.50 53.27
CA GLN A 339 -9.41 -39.91 54.57
C GLN A 339 -10.62 -39.12 55.08
N TYR A 340 -11.26 -38.30 54.25
CA TYR A 340 -12.48 -37.57 54.59
C TYR A 340 -13.64 -38.51 54.87
N GLN A 341 -13.81 -39.57 54.08
CA GLN A 341 -14.84 -40.58 54.33
C GLN A 341 -14.62 -41.28 55.68
N LYS A 342 -13.39 -41.70 55.99
CA LYS A 342 -13.03 -42.31 57.28
C LYS A 342 -13.25 -41.35 58.45
N ALA A 343 -12.87 -40.08 58.29
CA ALA A 343 -13.07 -39.04 59.31
C ALA A 343 -14.58 -38.79 59.56
N TYR A 344 -15.39 -38.80 58.51
CA TYR A 344 -16.84 -38.69 58.60
C TYR A 344 -17.46 -39.91 59.30
N GLU A 345 -17.06 -41.12 58.93
CA GLU A 345 -17.50 -42.37 59.59
C GLU A 345 -17.12 -42.38 61.09
N ALA A 346 -15.90 -41.94 61.42
CA ALA A 346 -15.44 -41.83 62.81
C ALA A 346 -16.24 -40.78 63.59
N SER A 347 -16.52 -39.62 62.99
CA SER A 347 -17.34 -38.56 63.57
C SER A 347 -18.78 -39.03 63.81
N ALA A 348 -19.38 -39.74 62.84
CA ALA A 348 -20.71 -40.31 62.97
C ALA A 348 -20.80 -41.37 64.09
N ARG A 349 -19.77 -42.23 64.23
CA ARG A 349 -19.67 -43.18 65.35
C ARG A 349 -19.50 -42.48 66.69
N PHE A 350 -18.71 -41.41 66.74
CA PHE A 350 -18.54 -40.61 67.95
C PHE A 350 -19.87 -39.98 68.38
N ILE A 351 -20.59 -39.35 67.45
CA ILE A 351 -21.92 -38.79 67.68
C ILE A 351 -22.89 -39.88 68.17
N SER A 352 -22.96 -41.03 67.49
CA SER A 352 -23.82 -42.15 67.92
C SER A 352 -23.46 -42.68 69.32
N THR A 353 -22.18 -42.65 69.68
CA THR A 353 -21.73 -43.07 71.01
C THR A 353 -22.11 -42.03 72.08
N VAL A 354 -21.99 -40.74 71.76
CA VAL A 354 -22.47 -39.65 72.61
C VAL A 354 -23.99 -39.73 72.80
N ASP A 355 -24.75 -40.00 71.73
CA ASP A 355 -26.20 -40.19 71.80
C ASP A 355 -26.56 -41.36 72.72
N LYS A 356 -25.87 -42.50 72.60
CA LYS A 356 -26.07 -43.66 73.49
C LYS A 356 -25.71 -43.35 74.95
N MET A 357 -24.65 -42.59 75.20
CA MET A 357 -24.30 -42.15 76.55
C MET A 357 -25.39 -41.24 77.14
N MET A 358 -25.89 -40.28 76.35
CA MET A 358 -27.00 -39.41 76.75
C MET A 358 -28.28 -40.18 77.03
N GLU A 359 -28.64 -41.14 76.18
CA GLU A 359 -29.82 -42.00 76.37
C GLU A 359 -29.68 -42.89 77.61
N THR A 360 -28.49 -43.41 77.89
CA THR A 360 -28.23 -44.21 79.10
C THR A 360 -28.38 -43.36 80.36
N VAL A 361 -27.87 -42.12 80.36
CA VAL A 361 -28.02 -41.20 81.49
C VAL A 361 -29.47 -40.74 81.69
N ILE A 362 -30.23 -40.55 80.61
CA ILE A 362 -31.65 -40.15 80.67
C ILE A 362 -32.55 -41.28 81.17
N ASN A 363 -32.17 -42.55 80.93
CA ASN A 363 -32.93 -43.73 81.33
C ASN A 363 -32.45 -44.38 82.64
N MET A 364 -31.46 -43.79 83.32
CA MET A 364 -31.10 -44.07 84.72
C MET A 364 -31.90 -43.14 85.64
#